data_AF-A0A3N6EQ33-F1
#
_entry.id   AF-A0A3N6EQ33-F1
#
_cell.length_a   1.000
_cell.length_b   1.000
_cell.length_c   1.000
_cell.angle_alpha   90.00
_cell.angle_beta   90.00
_cell.angle_gamma   90.00
#
_symmetry.space_group_name_H-M   'P 1'
#
loop_
_entity.id
_entity.type
_entity.pdbx_description
1 polymer ?
#
loop_
_entity_poly.entity_id
_entity_poly.type
_entity_poly.pdbx_seq_one_letter_code
_entity_poly.pdbx_strand_id
1 'polypeptide(L)'
;MVRLLIYGYTTGVRSSRSIERKCADDVAFRYLAAGAGPDYRSISRFRARHPDALAGVFTQSLCLAQQLGMVKMGRVALDGTKLQANASKHKAMSYNRLVEKEERLEAEIAGLEAAAAGLLADAEALDVAEDERFGSDGKDTDLLAELDRRERRLARCQTARA
;
A
#
# COMPACT_ATOMS: atom_id res chain seq x y z
N MET A 1 12.02 -6.80 -0.35
CA MET A 1 10.87 -6.28 -1.11
C MET A 1 9.63 -6.10 -0.24
N VAL A 2 9.19 -7.10 0.53
CA VAL A 2 8.04 -6.99 1.47
C VAL A 2 8.04 -5.71 2.31
N ARG A 3 9.13 -5.41 3.03
CA ARG A 3 9.24 -4.19 3.85
C ARG A 3 9.09 -2.87 3.08
N LEU A 4 9.53 -2.84 1.81
CA LEU A 4 9.35 -1.66 0.95
C LEU A 4 7.89 -1.49 0.56
N LEU A 5 7.21 -2.58 0.21
CA LEU A 5 5.79 -2.54 -0.17
C LEU A 5 4.90 -2.15 1.02
N ILE A 6 5.13 -2.75 2.19
CA ILE A 6 4.37 -2.40 3.42
C ILE A 6 4.58 -0.92 3.77
N TYR A 7 5.83 -0.45 3.79
CA TYR A 7 6.12 0.94 4.10
C TYR A 7 5.60 1.89 3.02
N GLY A 8 5.72 1.54 1.74
CA GLY A 8 5.16 2.29 0.63
C GLY A 8 3.65 2.46 0.79
N TYR A 9 2.91 1.38 1.02
CA TYR A 9 1.45 1.43 1.10
C TYR A 9 0.95 2.19 2.33
N THR A 10 1.64 2.04 3.46
CA THR A 10 1.32 2.81 4.68
C THR A 10 1.68 4.30 4.55
N THR A 11 2.60 4.67 3.67
CA THR A 11 2.96 6.07 3.37
C THR A 11 2.33 6.62 2.09
N GLY A 12 1.43 5.87 1.45
CA GLY A 12 0.70 6.27 0.24
C GLY A 12 1.48 6.13 -1.09
N VAL A 13 2.67 5.54 -1.07
CA VAL A 13 3.51 5.29 -2.25
C VAL A 13 3.19 3.90 -2.80
N ARG A 14 2.37 3.84 -3.85
CA ARG A 14 1.87 2.57 -4.42
C ARG A 14 2.52 2.16 -5.74
N SER A 15 2.89 3.13 -6.59
CA SER A 15 3.55 2.88 -7.87
C SER A 15 4.94 2.27 -7.65
N SER A 16 5.26 1.22 -8.39
CA SER A 16 6.58 0.60 -8.36
C SER A 16 7.67 1.55 -8.84
N ARG A 17 7.36 2.43 -9.81
CA ARG A 17 8.28 3.48 -10.30
C ARG A 17 8.54 4.54 -9.24
N SER A 18 7.50 4.87 -8.46
CA SER A 18 7.64 5.79 -7.33
C SER A 18 8.46 5.17 -6.18
N ILE A 19 8.27 3.88 -5.90
CA ILE A 19 9.07 3.15 -4.90
C ILE A 19 10.54 3.06 -5.34
N GLU A 20 10.81 2.75 -6.60
CA GLU A 20 12.16 2.75 -7.18
C GLU A 20 12.86 4.10 -6.96
N ARG A 21 12.21 5.21 -7.33
CA ARG A 21 12.77 6.56 -7.08
C ARG A 21 13.02 6.82 -5.60
N LYS A 22 12.08 6.45 -4.73
CA LYS A 22 12.26 6.64 -3.28
C LYS A 22 13.39 5.79 -2.72
N CYS A 23 13.72 4.64 -3.29
CA CYS A 23 14.91 3.90 -2.90
C CYS A 23 16.20 4.70 -3.14
N ALA A 24 16.19 5.63 -4.10
CA ALA A 24 17.28 6.58 -4.34
C ALA A 24 17.16 7.84 -3.47
N ASP A 25 15.99 8.43 -3.31
CA ASP A 25 15.86 9.80 -2.77
C ASP A 25 15.47 9.87 -1.28
N ASP A 26 14.86 8.81 -0.75
CA ASP A 26 14.27 8.79 0.59
C ASP A 26 15.05 7.85 1.51
N VAL A 27 15.55 8.39 2.64
CA VAL A 27 16.40 7.65 3.59
C VAL A 27 15.68 6.43 4.16
N ALA A 28 14.38 6.52 4.43
CA ALA A 28 13.62 5.41 4.98
C ALA A 28 13.51 4.27 3.97
N PHE A 29 13.18 4.59 2.71
CA PHE A 29 13.14 3.60 1.64
C PHE A 29 14.53 3.01 1.36
N ARG A 30 15.59 3.81 1.34
CA ARG A 30 16.97 3.32 1.14
C ARG A 30 17.39 2.35 2.26
N TYR A 31 17.07 2.66 3.52
CA TYR A 31 17.29 1.77 4.65
C TYR A 31 16.49 0.46 4.53
N LEU A 32 15.20 0.56 4.19
CA LEU A 32 14.33 -0.57 3.92
C LEU A 32 14.67 -1.31 2.62
N ALA A 33 15.53 -0.77 1.78
CA ALA A 33 16.10 -1.50 0.66
C ALA A 33 17.46 -2.14 1.03
N ALA A 34 18.00 -1.86 2.23
CA ALA A 34 19.36 -2.23 2.65
C ALA A 34 20.42 -1.82 1.62
N GLY A 35 20.25 -0.62 1.06
CA GLY A 35 21.14 -0.10 0.01
C GLY A 35 20.96 -0.75 -1.36
N ALA A 36 20.09 -1.76 -1.52
CA ALA A 36 19.68 -2.22 -2.85
C ALA A 36 18.81 -1.15 -3.52
N GLY A 37 19.02 -0.90 -4.82
CA GLY A 37 18.13 -0.07 -5.63
C GLY A 37 17.30 -0.95 -6.57
N PRO A 38 16.27 -1.67 -6.07
CA PRO A 38 15.47 -2.53 -6.93
C PRO A 38 14.73 -1.69 -7.96
N ASP A 39 14.75 -2.15 -9.21
CA ASP A 39 13.99 -1.50 -10.27
C ASP A 39 12.48 -1.71 -10.12
N TYR A 40 11.70 -0.86 -10.76
CA TYR A 40 10.23 -0.93 -10.68
C TYR A 40 9.69 -2.28 -11.18
N ARG A 41 10.36 -2.93 -12.13
CA ARG A 41 9.95 -4.25 -12.65
C ARG A 41 10.11 -5.34 -11.61
N SER A 42 11.21 -5.33 -10.88
CA SER A 42 11.48 -6.29 -9.81
C SER A 42 10.47 -6.13 -8.69
N ILE A 43 10.11 -4.89 -8.35
CA ILE A 43 9.06 -4.58 -7.37
C ILE A 43 7.70 -5.09 -7.87
N SER A 44 7.28 -4.71 -9.08
CA SER A 44 6.00 -5.12 -9.66
C SER A 44 5.88 -6.64 -9.81
N ARG A 45 6.90 -7.32 -10.36
CA ARG A 45 6.95 -8.78 -10.48
C ARG A 45 6.92 -9.48 -9.13
N PHE A 46 7.58 -8.92 -8.11
CA PHE A 46 7.54 -9.49 -6.77
C PHE A 46 6.12 -9.43 -6.21
N ARG A 47 5.42 -8.30 -6.38
CA ARG A 47 4.03 -8.15 -5.95
C ARG A 47 3.10 -9.13 -6.68
N ALA A 48 3.19 -9.19 -8.01
CA ALA A 48 2.36 -10.08 -8.83
C ALA A 48 2.59 -11.57 -8.53
N ARG A 49 3.79 -11.95 -8.09
CA ARG A 49 4.10 -13.33 -7.69
C ARG A 49 3.52 -13.72 -6.33
N HIS A 50 3.28 -12.76 -5.44
CA HIS A 50 2.93 -13.01 -4.04
C HIS A 50 1.73 -12.21 -3.54
N PRO A 51 0.61 -12.09 -4.29
CA PRO A 51 -0.50 -11.23 -3.91
C PRO A 51 -1.12 -11.64 -2.57
N ASP A 52 -1.45 -12.92 -2.41
CA ASP A 52 -2.13 -13.42 -1.19
C ASP A 52 -1.23 -13.33 0.05
N ALA A 53 0.05 -13.70 -0.09
CA ALA A 53 1.01 -13.61 1.00
C ALA A 53 1.27 -12.16 1.43
N LEU A 54 1.34 -11.23 0.48
CA LEU A 54 1.51 -9.81 0.78
C LEU A 54 0.25 -9.22 1.44
N ALA A 55 -0.94 -9.56 0.96
CA ALA A 55 -2.19 -9.16 1.59
C ALA A 55 -2.26 -9.66 3.04
N GLY A 56 -1.95 -10.94 3.27
CA GLY A 56 -1.91 -11.53 4.62
C GLY A 56 -0.91 -10.82 5.56
N VAL A 57 0.33 -10.60 5.11
CA VAL A 57 1.33 -9.88 5.92
C VAL A 57 0.93 -8.42 6.16
N PHE A 58 0.31 -7.76 5.18
CA PHE A 58 -0.19 -6.41 5.34
C PHE A 58 -1.28 -6.35 6.40
N THR A 59 -2.28 -7.24 6.36
CA THR A 59 -3.32 -7.35 7.39
C THR A 59 -2.72 -7.59 8.77
N GLN A 60 -1.77 -8.53 8.90
CA GLN A 60 -1.07 -8.80 10.16
C GLN A 60 -0.35 -7.56 10.70
N SER A 61 0.28 -6.77 9.82
CA SER A 61 0.97 -5.54 10.22
C SER A 61 0.00 -4.49 10.79
N LEU A 62 -1.21 -4.39 10.24
CA LEU A 62 -2.26 -3.51 10.75
C LEU A 62 -2.81 -4.00 12.09
N CYS A 63 -3.06 -5.31 12.22
CA CYS A 63 -3.48 -5.92 13.48
C CYS A 63 -2.44 -5.69 14.58
N LEU A 64 -1.15 -5.82 14.27
CA LEU A 64 -0.06 -5.54 15.22
C LEU A 64 -0.03 -4.04 15.60
N ALA A 65 -0.16 -3.14 14.62
CA ALA A 65 -0.21 -1.71 14.90
C ALA A 65 -1.40 -1.33 15.80
N GLN A 66 -2.54 -1.99 15.63
CA GLN A 66 -3.70 -1.84 16.51
C GLN A 66 -3.40 -2.34 17.93
N GLN A 67 -2.81 -3.53 18.07
CA GLN A 67 -2.44 -4.10 19.38
C GLN A 67 -1.43 -3.23 20.13
N LEU A 68 -0.51 -2.59 19.40
CA LEU A 68 0.47 -1.65 19.96
C LEU A 68 -0.11 -0.25 20.26
N GLY A 69 -1.40 -0.03 20.01
CA GLY A 69 -2.06 1.26 20.25
C GLY A 69 -1.63 2.37 19.29
N MET A 70 -0.99 2.02 18.17
CA MET A 70 -0.53 2.98 17.14
C MET A 70 -1.69 3.44 16.25
N VAL A 71 -2.76 2.65 16.17
CA VAL A 71 -4.00 3.02 15.49
C VAL A 71 -4.95 3.62 16.52
N LYS A 72 -5.19 4.93 16.43
CA LYS A 72 -6.24 5.57 17.23
C LYS A 72 -7.60 5.28 16.59
N MET A 73 -8.45 4.51 17.27
CA MET A 73 -9.89 4.66 17.05
C MET A 73 -10.24 6.13 17.32
N GLY A 74 -10.96 6.78 16.40
CA GLY A 74 -11.49 8.12 16.62
C GLY A 74 -12.20 8.18 17.98
N ARG A 75 -12.16 9.34 18.65
CA ARG A 75 -12.74 9.53 20.00
C ARG A 75 -14.15 8.92 20.07
N VAL A 76 -14.28 7.77 20.75
CA VAL A 76 -15.57 7.22 21.15
C VAL A 76 -15.88 7.82 22.52
N ALA A 77 -16.75 8.82 22.55
CA ALA A 77 -17.29 9.34 23.80
C ALA A 77 -18.37 8.36 24.29
N LEU A 78 -18.06 7.56 25.31
CA LEU A 78 -19.03 6.82 26.09
C LEU A 78 -19.39 7.67 27.31
N ASP A 79 -20.59 8.25 27.29
CA ASP A 79 -21.13 8.99 28.44
C ASP A 79 -21.28 8.04 29.66
N GLY A 80 -20.92 8.54 30.83
CA GLY A 80 -20.51 7.73 31.98
C GLY A 80 -21.55 6.72 32.47
N THR A 81 -21.13 5.48 32.70
CA THR A 81 -21.93 4.45 33.40
C THR A 81 -21.23 4.03 34.70
N LYS A 82 -21.98 3.97 35.80
CA LYS A 82 -21.45 3.60 37.14
C LYS A 82 -21.01 2.12 37.18
N LEU A 83 -19.78 1.87 37.64
CA LEU A 83 -19.18 0.53 37.74
C LEU A 83 -19.18 0.03 39.20
N GLN A 84 -19.69 -1.20 39.40
CA GLN A 84 -19.49 -1.99 40.62
C GLN A 84 -18.36 -3.03 40.44
N ALA A 85 -17.87 -3.53 41.57
CA ALA A 85 -16.59 -4.19 41.79
C ALA A 85 -16.26 -5.45 40.96
N ASN A 86 -14.97 -5.80 41.05
CA ASN A 86 -14.14 -6.79 40.34
C ASN A 86 -14.68 -8.24 40.24
N ALA A 87 -15.78 -8.41 39.51
CA ALA A 87 -16.13 -9.63 38.79
C ALA A 87 -16.93 -9.20 37.55
N SER A 88 -16.23 -8.74 36.50
CA SER A 88 -16.92 -8.08 35.40
C SER A 88 -17.76 -9.10 34.60
N LYS A 89 -19.06 -8.79 34.40
CA LYS A 89 -19.90 -9.43 33.36
C LYS A 89 -19.28 -9.35 31.95
N HIS A 90 -18.23 -8.54 31.78
CA HIS A 90 -17.42 -8.45 30.56
C HIS A 90 -16.33 -9.53 30.47
N LYS A 91 -15.87 -10.09 31.58
CA LYS A 91 -14.97 -11.26 31.63
C LYS A 91 -15.73 -12.59 31.68
N ALA A 92 -16.93 -12.60 32.27
CA ALA A 92 -17.84 -13.74 32.22
C ALA A 92 -18.67 -13.69 30.92
N MET A 93 -18.07 -14.08 29.79
CA MET A 93 -18.80 -14.22 28.53
C MET A 93 -19.58 -15.55 28.56
N SER A 94 -20.90 -15.49 28.32
CA SER A 94 -21.68 -16.70 28.04
C SER A 94 -21.21 -17.29 26.70
N TYR A 95 -21.39 -18.61 26.53
CA TYR A 95 -21.03 -19.31 25.29
C TYR A 95 -21.62 -18.62 24.05
N ASN A 96 -22.90 -18.26 24.07
CA ASN A 96 -23.55 -17.56 22.95
C ASN A 96 -22.86 -16.22 22.63
N ARG A 97 -22.42 -15.48 23.65
CA ARG A 97 -21.73 -14.19 23.46
C ARG A 97 -20.29 -14.35 22.97
N LEU A 98 -19.66 -15.50 23.21
CA LEU A 98 -18.37 -15.86 22.61
C LEU A 98 -18.56 -16.12 21.12
N VAL A 99 -19.55 -16.94 20.74
CA VAL A 99 -19.86 -17.26 19.34
C VAL A 99 -20.18 -16.01 18.54
N GLU A 100 -21.09 -15.16 19.02
CA GLU A 100 -21.42 -13.88 18.35
C GLU A 100 -20.20 -12.96 18.18
N LYS A 101 -19.26 -12.99 19.13
CA LYS A 101 -18.05 -12.17 19.08
C LYS A 101 -17.01 -12.76 18.13
N GLU A 102 -16.89 -14.08 18.09
CA GLU A 102 -16.03 -14.80 17.15
C GLU A 102 -16.47 -14.52 15.71
N GLU A 103 -17.75 -14.73 15.38
CA GLU A 103 -18.32 -14.42 14.06
C GLU A 103 -18.08 -12.97 13.65
N ARG A 104 -18.25 -12.03 14.59
CA ARG A 104 -18.00 -10.61 14.33
C ARG A 104 -16.52 -10.35 14.02
N LEU A 105 -15.61 -10.92 14.82
CA LEU A 105 -14.17 -10.74 14.61
C LEU A 105 -13.72 -11.38 13.31
N GLU A 106 -14.25 -12.55 12.94
CA GLU A 106 -13.99 -13.18 11.65
C GLU A 106 -14.44 -12.28 10.48
N ALA A 107 -15.64 -11.69 10.57
CA ALA A 107 -16.13 -10.74 9.57
C ALA A 107 -15.27 -9.47 9.49
N GLU A 108 -14.82 -8.93 10.63
CA GLU A 108 -13.89 -7.79 10.68
C GLU A 108 -12.54 -8.13 10.01
N ILE A 109 -11.98 -9.32 10.29
CA ILE A 109 -10.74 -9.80 9.67
C ILE A 109 -10.92 -9.95 8.16
N ALA A 110 -12.00 -10.58 7.71
CA ALA A 110 -12.28 -10.75 6.28
C ALA A 110 -12.41 -9.39 5.56
N GLY A 111 -12.99 -8.38 6.21
CA GLY A 111 -13.06 -7.03 5.68
C GLY A 111 -11.68 -6.37 5.53
N LEU A 112 -10.78 -6.57 6.50
CA LEU A 112 -9.41 -6.07 6.43
C LEU A 112 -8.59 -6.78 5.34
N GLU A 113 -8.77 -8.09 5.18
CA GLU A 113 -8.11 -8.87 4.12
C GLU A 113 -8.59 -8.42 2.72
N ALA A 114 -9.89 -8.18 2.54
CA ALA A 114 -10.42 -7.64 1.30
C ALA A 114 -9.87 -6.24 0.99
N ALA A 115 -9.73 -5.38 2.00
CA ALA A 115 -9.12 -4.06 1.83
C ALA A 115 -7.64 -4.15 1.46
N ALA A 116 -6.90 -5.09 2.06
CA ALA A 116 -5.50 -5.33 1.72
C ALA A 116 -5.35 -5.84 0.28
N ALA A 117 -6.19 -6.78 -0.14
CA ALA A 117 -6.22 -7.28 -1.52
C ALA A 117 -6.55 -6.16 -2.52
N GLY A 118 -7.55 -5.31 -2.20
CA GLY A 118 -7.89 -4.13 -3.00
C GLY A 118 -6.72 -3.17 -3.17
N LEU A 119 -5.97 -2.90 -2.08
CA LEU A 119 -4.76 -2.06 -2.15
C LEU A 119 -3.69 -2.61 -3.09
N LEU A 120 -3.50 -3.92 -3.14
CA LEU A 120 -2.57 -4.56 -4.06
C LEU A 120 -3.05 -4.47 -5.50
N ALA A 121 -4.34 -4.67 -5.74
CA ALA A 121 -4.95 -4.53 -7.05
C ALA A 121 -4.85 -3.09 -7.57
N ASP A 122 -5.09 -2.09 -6.72
CA ASP A 122 -4.91 -0.67 -7.06
C ASP A 122 -3.46 -0.35 -7.46
N ALA A 123 -2.49 -0.92 -6.73
CA ALA A 123 -1.08 -0.74 -7.04
C ALA A 123 -0.70 -1.40 -8.38
N GLU A 124 -1.31 -2.53 -8.71
CA GLU A 124 -1.13 -3.18 -10.02
C GLU A 124 -1.77 -2.38 -11.15
N ALA A 125 -3.00 -1.92 -10.97
CA ALA A 125 -3.69 -1.06 -11.94
C ALA A 125 -2.90 0.22 -12.21
N LEU A 126 -2.30 0.80 -11.17
CA LEU A 126 -1.43 1.97 -11.31
C LEU A 126 -0.18 1.66 -12.14
N ASP A 127 0.50 0.54 -11.89
CA ASP A 127 1.67 0.15 -12.68
C ASP A 127 1.30 -0.14 -14.15
N VAL A 128 0.15 -0.77 -14.40
CA VAL A 128 -0.36 -0.99 -15.77
C VAL A 128 -0.63 0.33 -16.49
N ALA A 129 -1.31 1.28 -15.84
CA ALA A 129 -1.57 2.60 -16.41
C ALA A 129 -0.28 3.38 -16.67
N GLU A 130 0.74 3.23 -15.81
CA GLU A 130 2.06 3.81 -16.01
C GLU A 130 2.79 3.17 -17.19
N ASP A 131 2.69 1.84 -17.36
CA ASP A 131 3.27 1.14 -18.51
C ASP A 131 2.58 1.52 -19.83
N GLU A 132 1.27 1.74 -19.84
CA GLU A 132 0.55 2.28 -21.01
C GLU A 132 1.01 3.70 -21.35
N ARG A 133 1.27 4.53 -20.34
CA ARG A 133 1.65 5.93 -20.52
C ARG A 133 3.11 6.11 -20.93
N PHE A 134 4.02 5.38 -20.32
CA PHE A 134 5.46 5.53 -20.49
C PHE A 134 6.06 4.45 -21.39
N GLY A 135 5.33 3.38 -21.68
CA GLY A 135 5.86 2.19 -22.32
C GLY A 135 6.49 1.24 -21.31
N SER A 136 6.50 -0.05 -21.66
CA SER A 136 7.09 -1.13 -20.87
C SER A 136 8.53 -0.86 -20.45
N ASP A 137 9.27 -0.09 -21.25
CA ASP A 137 10.68 0.28 -21.03
C ASP A 137 10.93 1.77 -20.85
N GLY A 138 9.91 2.62 -21.01
CA GLY A 138 10.11 4.04 -20.85
C GLY A 138 10.15 4.44 -19.38
N LYS A 139 10.89 5.51 -19.11
CA LYS A 139 10.97 6.12 -17.79
C LYS A 139 9.94 7.25 -17.71
N ASP A 140 9.27 7.36 -16.57
CA ASP A 140 8.33 8.44 -16.26
C ASP A 140 8.99 9.83 -16.45
N THR A 141 10.29 9.94 -16.20
CA THR A 141 11.01 11.22 -16.13
C THR A 141 12.15 11.36 -17.16
N ASP A 142 12.02 10.79 -18.36
CA ASP A 142 12.99 11.09 -19.45
C ASP A 142 12.64 12.39 -20.18
N LEU A 143 12.78 13.52 -19.47
CA LEU A 143 12.45 14.85 -19.98
C LEU A 143 13.32 15.25 -21.19
N LEU A 144 14.57 14.79 -21.23
CA LEU A 144 15.49 15.10 -22.32
C LEU A 144 15.05 14.40 -23.62
N ALA A 145 14.74 13.11 -23.55
CA ALA A 145 14.23 12.40 -24.73
C ALA A 145 12.86 12.93 -25.17
N GLU A 146 12.00 13.35 -24.23
CA GLU A 146 10.72 13.97 -24.57
C GLU A 146 10.88 15.33 -25.24
N LEU A 147 11.84 16.15 -24.76
CA LEU A 147 12.17 17.42 -25.38
C LEU A 147 12.69 17.21 -26.82
N ASP A 148 13.67 16.32 -27.02
CA ASP A 148 14.21 16.00 -28.34
C ASP A 148 13.11 15.50 -29.31
N ARG A 149 12.22 14.62 -28.85
CA ARG A 149 11.06 14.17 -29.65
C ARG A 149 10.17 15.34 -30.10
N ARG A 150 9.91 16.30 -29.21
CA ARG A 150 9.05 17.47 -29.50
C ARG A 150 9.74 18.46 -30.42
N GLU A 151 11.02 18.73 -30.20
CA GLU A 151 11.84 19.58 -31.07
C GLU A 151 11.88 19.03 -32.50
N ARG A 152 12.10 17.71 -32.67
CA ARG A 152 12.04 17.04 -33.99
C ARG A 152 10.66 17.10 -34.65
N ARG A 153 9.57 17.02 -33.87
CA ARG A 153 8.20 17.20 -34.40
C ARG A 153 7.97 18.65 -34.83
N LEU A 154 8.41 19.62 -34.03
CA LEU A 154 8.31 21.04 -34.34
C LEU A 154 9.05 21.38 -35.64
N ALA A 155 10.29 20.90 -35.79
CA ALA A 155 11.07 21.08 -37.01
C ALA A 155 10.35 20.52 -38.25
N ARG A 156 9.77 19.31 -38.15
CA ARG A 156 8.99 18.71 -39.25
C ARG A 156 7.76 19.53 -39.63
N CYS A 157 7.02 20.05 -38.64
CA CYS A 157 5.87 20.92 -38.89
C CYS A 157 6.29 22.25 -39.55
N GLN A 158 7.44 22.81 -39.14
CA GLN A 158 7.98 24.03 -39.74
C GLN A 158 8.42 23.80 -41.19
N THR A 159 9.10 22.69 -41.48
CA THR A 159 9.50 22.35 -42.85
C THR A 159 8.33 22.03 -43.77
N ALA A 160 7.22 21.49 -43.25
CA ALA A 160 6.02 21.21 -44.03
C ALA A 160 5.16 22.47 -44.28
N ARG A 161 5.42 23.56 -43.54
CA ARG A 161 4.73 24.85 -43.70
C ARG A 161 5.45 25.79 -44.68
N ALA A 162 6.74 25.57 -44.91
CA ALA A 162 7.57 26.33 -45.85
C ALA A 162 7.44 25.76 -47.27
#